data_AF-A0A9W6SV78-F1
#
_entry.id   AF-A0A9W6SV78-F1
#
_cell.length_a   1.000
_cell.length_b   1.000
_cell.length_c   1.000
_cell.angle_alpha   90.00
_cell.angle_beta   90.00
_cell.angle_gamma   90.00
#
_symmetry.space_group_name_H-M   'P 1'
#
loop_
_entity.id
_entity.type
_entity.pdbx_description
1 polymer ?
#
loop_
_entity_poly.entity_id
_entity_poly.type
_entity_poly.pdbx_seq_one_letter_code
_entity_poly.pdbx_strand_id
1 'polypeptide(L)'
;MNELNRANGKPLLDRISAEKFVAKFLAIFDSMFNKFKVYGFHPFLDLYYQRWLHTDQYVNIQHEGNIRAKITGISPDWGMLCAKEVDQYGNFTGASFELQPDGNSFDMFNGLISKKR
;
A
#
# COMPACT_ATOMS: atom_id res chain seq x y z
N MET A 1 -2.07 5.56 23.16
CA MET A 1 -0.85 5.21 23.93
C MET A 1 -0.76 5.90 25.29
N ASN A 2 -0.82 7.24 25.37
CA ASN A 2 -0.75 7.93 26.68
C ASN A 2 -1.97 7.69 27.58
N GLU A 3 -3.16 7.49 27.01
CA GLU A 3 -4.35 7.04 27.77
C GLU A 3 -4.15 5.64 28.37
N LEU A 4 -3.57 4.71 27.59
CA LEU A 4 -3.19 3.38 28.07
C LEU A 4 -2.11 3.44 29.15
N ASN A 5 -1.14 4.36 29.05
CA ASN A 5 -0.12 4.52 30.07
C ASN A 5 -0.70 5.07 31.39
N ARG A 6 -1.66 6.01 31.33
CA ARG A 6 -2.40 6.48 32.51
C ARG A 6 -3.14 5.33 33.20
N ALA A 7 -3.85 4.50 32.43
CA ALA A 7 -4.60 3.36 32.96
C ALA A 7 -3.70 2.29 33.62
N ASN A 8 -2.44 2.19 33.21
CA ASN A 8 -1.49 1.19 33.69
C ASN A 8 -0.40 1.74 34.63
N GLY A 9 -0.55 2.98 35.13
CA GLY A 9 0.44 3.61 36.03
C GLY A 9 1.83 3.81 35.41
N LYS A 10 1.94 3.81 34.08
CA LYS A 10 3.20 4.00 33.35
C LYS A 10 3.45 5.49 33.08
N PRO A 11 4.72 5.92 33.01
CA PRO A 11 5.04 7.30 32.65
C PRO A 11 4.45 7.68 31.30
N LEU A 12 4.03 8.94 31.18
CA LEU A 12 3.56 9.50 29.91
C LEU A 12 4.72 9.54 28.92
N LEU A 13 4.40 9.26 27.66
CA LEU A 13 5.34 9.45 26.57
C LEU A 13 5.38 10.93 26.21
N ASP A 14 6.58 11.48 26.12
CA ASP A 14 6.80 12.81 25.60
C ASP A 14 6.32 12.92 24.15
N ARG A 15 5.82 14.10 23.79
CA ARG A 15 5.52 14.40 22.40
C ARG A 15 6.82 14.37 21.60
N ILE A 16 6.78 13.71 20.45
CA ILE A 16 7.89 13.77 19.49
C ILE A 16 7.90 15.19 18.92
N SER A 17 9.04 15.89 19.05
CA SER A 17 9.24 17.19 18.39
C SER A 17 9.45 17.00 16.89
N ALA A 18 9.19 18.03 16.09
CA ALA A 18 9.38 17.97 14.65
C ALA A 18 10.82 17.61 14.27
N GLU A 19 11.80 18.17 14.99
CA GLU A 19 13.23 17.92 14.77
C GLU A 19 13.58 16.45 15.04
N LYS A 20 13.09 15.89 16.16
CA LYS A 20 13.29 14.47 16.48
C LYS A 20 12.63 13.55 15.46
N PHE A 21 11.45 13.91 14.97
CA PHE A 21 10.76 13.16 13.92
C PHE A 21 11.56 13.17 12.62
N VAL A 22 11.91 14.35 12.11
CA VAL A 22 12.63 14.50 10.85
C VAL A 22 14.00 13.81 10.92
N ALA A 23 14.74 13.97 12.01
CA ALA A 23 16.03 13.30 12.19
C ALA A 23 15.90 11.77 12.13
N LYS A 24 14.88 11.19 12.80
CA LYS A 24 14.61 9.75 12.74
C LYS A 24 14.15 9.30 11.35
N PHE A 25 13.26 10.06 10.72
CA PHE A 25 12.79 9.78 9.37
C PHE A 25 13.94 9.75 8.37
N LEU A 26 14.78 10.79 8.34
CA LEU A 26 15.90 10.89 7.41
C LEU A 26 16.94 9.78 7.63
N ALA A 27 17.24 9.42 8.88
CA ALA A 27 18.16 8.32 9.17
C ALA A 27 17.65 6.97 8.64
N ILE A 28 16.35 6.68 8.81
CA ILE A 28 15.73 5.46 8.28
C ILE A 28 15.66 5.51 6.76
N PHE A 29 15.21 6.65 6.22
CA PHE A 29 15.08 6.86 4.78
C PHE A 29 16.42 6.69 4.07
N ASP A 30 17.50 7.29 4.57
CA ASP A 30 18.83 7.19 3.96
C ASP A 30 19.32 5.73 3.93
N SER A 31 19.16 4.99 5.03
CA SER A 31 19.50 3.57 5.09
C SER A 31 18.71 2.74 4.06
N MET A 32 17.39 2.97 3.98
CA MET A 32 16.54 2.28 2.99
C MET A 32 16.88 2.71 1.57
N PHE A 33 17.11 3.99 1.33
CA PHE A 33 17.41 4.53 0.00
C PHE A 33 18.75 4.02 -0.53
N ASN A 34 19.76 3.89 0.33
CA ASN A 34 21.04 3.29 -0.05
C ASN A 34 20.88 1.82 -0.48
N LYS A 35 20.02 1.05 0.17
CA LYS A 35 19.69 -0.32 -0.26
C LYS A 35 18.89 -0.31 -1.57
N PHE A 36 17.95 0.61 -1.73
CA PHE A 36 17.15 0.77 -2.95
C PHE A 36 18.00 1.04 -4.19
N LYS A 37 19.01 1.91 -4.09
CA LYS A 37 19.92 2.22 -5.22
C LYS A 37 20.62 0.99 -5.80
N VAL A 38 20.86 -0.04 -4.99
CA VAL A 38 21.59 -1.25 -5.42
C VAL A 38 20.65 -2.35 -5.88
N TYR A 39 19.53 -2.54 -5.17
CA TYR A 39 18.67 -3.71 -5.33
C TYR A 39 17.26 -3.39 -5.83
N GLY A 40 16.95 -2.12 -6.09
CA GLY A 40 15.60 -1.65 -6.37
C GLY A 40 14.65 -1.88 -5.19
N PHE A 41 13.37 -2.12 -5.49
CA PHE A 41 12.34 -2.28 -4.47
C PHE A 41 12.29 -3.69 -3.86
N HIS A 42 12.87 -4.69 -4.52
CA HIS A 42 12.75 -6.10 -4.15
C HIS A 42 12.99 -6.39 -2.65
N PRO A 43 14.03 -5.85 -2.00
CA PRO A 43 14.30 -6.15 -0.58
C PRO A 43 13.30 -5.55 0.41
N PHE A 44 12.32 -4.79 -0.07
CA PHE A 44 11.27 -4.17 0.73
C PHE A 44 9.91 -4.83 0.55
N LEU A 45 9.76 -5.75 -0.42
CA LEU A 45 8.46 -6.38 -0.73
C LEU A 45 7.86 -7.06 0.50
N ASP A 46 8.63 -7.86 1.23
CA ASP A 46 8.12 -8.54 2.43
C ASP A 46 7.61 -7.55 3.49
N LEU A 47 8.40 -6.51 3.78
CA LEU A 47 8.03 -5.47 4.73
C LEU A 47 6.81 -4.67 4.25
N TYR A 48 6.73 -4.45 2.94
CA TYR A 48 5.64 -3.76 2.29
C TYR A 48 4.34 -4.57 2.40
N TYR A 49 4.38 -5.87 2.12
CA TYR A 49 3.23 -6.77 2.25
C TYR A 49 2.78 -6.97 3.70
N GLN A 50 3.71 -6.97 4.66
CA GLN A 50 3.35 -6.96 6.09
C GLN A 50 2.57 -5.71 6.52
N ARG A 51 2.73 -4.60 5.78
CA ARG A 51 2.08 -3.32 6.05
C ARG A 51 1.04 -2.97 4.98
N TRP A 52 0.65 -3.95 4.18
CA TRP A 52 -0.24 -3.77 3.04
C TRP A 52 -1.63 -3.33 3.50
N LEU A 53 -2.11 -2.23 2.92
CA LEU A 53 -3.42 -1.67 3.25
C LEU A 53 -4.53 -2.16 2.32
N HIS A 54 -4.20 -2.90 1.26
CA HIS A 54 -5.16 -3.29 0.20
C HIS A 54 -5.53 -4.78 0.26
N THR A 55 -5.42 -5.40 1.43
CA THR A 55 -5.85 -6.79 1.63
C THR A 55 -7.34 -6.91 1.35
N ASP A 56 -7.73 -7.92 0.58
CA ASP A 56 -9.12 -8.21 0.22
C ASP A 56 -9.90 -7.10 -0.51
N GLN A 57 -9.18 -6.17 -1.12
CA GLN A 57 -9.82 -5.09 -1.85
C GLN A 57 -10.27 -5.53 -3.25
N TYR A 58 -11.56 -5.37 -3.53
CA TYR A 58 -12.15 -5.51 -4.86
C TYR A 58 -12.18 -4.15 -5.57
N VAL A 59 -11.92 -4.17 -6.87
CA VAL A 59 -11.90 -2.99 -7.73
C VAL A 59 -12.62 -3.30 -9.04
N ASN A 60 -13.14 -2.26 -9.70
CA ASN A 60 -13.74 -2.38 -11.02
C ASN A 60 -12.84 -1.73 -12.07
N ILE A 61 -12.44 -2.48 -13.09
CA ILE A 61 -11.60 -2.02 -14.17
C ILE A 61 -12.49 -1.59 -15.33
N GLN A 62 -12.64 -0.28 -15.52
CA GLN A 62 -13.61 0.29 -16.46
C GLN A 62 -13.23 0.09 -17.94
N HIS A 63 -11.93 -0.03 -18.25
CA HIS A 63 -11.43 -0.04 -19.62
C HIS A 63 -11.76 -1.31 -20.43
N GLU A 64 -12.24 -2.38 -19.77
CA GLU A 64 -12.54 -3.68 -20.39
C GLU A 64 -13.96 -4.17 -20.05
N GLY A 65 -14.94 -3.26 -19.98
CA GLY A 65 -16.34 -3.66 -19.72
C GLY A 65 -16.69 -3.81 -18.25
N ASN A 66 -16.02 -3.05 -17.37
CA ASN A 66 -16.28 -3.01 -15.93
C ASN A 66 -15.99 -4.35 -15.23
N ILE A 67 -14.77 -4.86 -15.46
CA ILE A 67 -14.30 -6.13 -14.88
C ILE A 67 -14.12 -5.98 -13.38
N ARG A 68 -14.74 -6.90 -12.63
CA ARG A 68 -14.51 -7.01 -11.19
C ARG A 68 -13.20 -7.76 -10.97
N ALA A 69 -12.27 -7.15 -10.26
CA ALA A 69 -10.98 -7.74 -9.93
C ALA A 69 -10.66 -7.58 -8.45
N LYS A 70 -9.78 -8.44 -7.94
CA LYS A 70 -9.24 -8.35 -6.58
C LYS A 70 -7.77 -7.96 -6.66
N ILE A 71 -7.37 -7.01 -5.82
CA ILE A 71 -5.98 -6.60 -5.71
C ILE A 71 -5.15 -7.75 -5.11
N THR A 72 -4.03 -8.06 -5.75
CA THR A 72 -3.14 -9.18 -5.35
C THR A 72 -1.73 -8.72 -5.01
N GLY A 73 -1.35 -7.49 -5.33
CA GLY A 73 -0.08 -6.92 -4.92
C GLY A 73 0.42 -5.83 -5.84
N ILE A 74 1.75 -5.70 -5.92
CA ILE A 74 2.41 -4.80 -6.86
C ILE A 74 3.43 -5.55 -7.71
N SER A 75 3.71 -5.05 -8.90
CA SER A 75 4.79 -5.58 -9.74
C SER A 75 6.14 -5.21 -9.11
N PRO A 76 7.07 -6.17 -8.94
CA PRO A 76 8.37 -5.92 -8.30
C PRO A 76 9.22 -4.88 -9.04
N ASP A 77 9.15 -4.90 -10.37
CA ASP A 77 10.05 -4.17 -11.25
C ASP A 77 9.56 -2.74 -11.52
N TRP A 78 8.25 -2.57 -11.63
CA TRP A 78 7.64 -1.30 -12.07
C TRP A 78 6.71 -0.66 -11.04
N GLY A 79 6.42 -1.34 -9.93
CA GLY A 79 5.54 -0.83 -8.88
C GLY A 79 4.08 -0.67 -9.31
N MET A 80 3.66 -1.41 -10.34
CA MET A 80 2.30 -1.37 -10.88
C MET A 80 1.37 -2.13 -9.96
N LEU A 81 0.11 -1.70 -9.82
CA LEU A 81 -0.84 -2.41 -8.98
C LEU A 81 -1.36 -3.66 -9.71
N CYS A 82 -1.11 -4.84 -9.16
CA CYS A 82 -1.53 -6.11 -9.73
C CYS A 82 -2.92 -6.50 -9.24
N ALA A 83 -3.85 -6.78 -10.16
CA ALA A 83 -5.20 -7.25 -9.87
C ALA A 83 -5.52 -8.52 -10.66
N LYS A 84 -6.34 -9.41 -10.10
CA LYS A 84 -6.83 -10.61 -10.79
C LYS A 84 -8.34 -10.54 -10.91
N GLU A 85 -8.86 -10.81 -12.10
CA GLU A 85 -10.31 -10.89 -12.33
C GLU A 85 -10.95 -11.93 -11.40
N VAL A 86 -12.15 -11.59 -10.93
CA VAL A 86 -12.98 -12.49 -10.14
C VAL A 86 -14.37 -12.64 -10.75
N ASP A 87 -14.93 -13.84 -10.63
CA ASP A 87 -16.33 -14.09 -10.99
C ASP A 87 -17.31 -13.46 -9.97
N GLN A 88 -18.61 -13.65 -10.19
CA GLN A 88 -19.66 -13.17 -9.29
C GLN A 88 -19.58 -13.77 -7.86
N TYR A 89 -18.92 -14.92 -7.71
CA TYR A 89 -18.72 -15.62 -6.44
C TYR A 89 -17.38 -15.26 -5.77
N GLY A 90 -16.53 -14.47 -6.44
CA GLY A 90 -15.23 -14.05 -5.94
C GLY A 90 -14.07 -15.00 -6.27
N ASN A 91 -14.28 -15.99 -7.14
CA ASN A 91 -13.22 -16.91 -7.57
C ASN A 91 -12.41 -16.30 -8.71
N PHE A 92 -11.09 -16.55 -8.70
CA PHE A 92 -10.23 -16.07 -9.77
C PHE A 92 -10.54 -16.77 -11.10
N THR A 93 -10.76 -15.99 -12.16
CA THR A 93 -11.02 -16.50 -13.51
C THR A 93 -9.73 -16.84 -14.27
N GLY A 94 -8.59 -16.30 -13.81
CA GLY A 94 -7.27 -16.46 -14.42
C GLY A 94 -6.75 -15.22 -15.13
N ALA A 95 -7.61 -14.25 -15.47
CA ALA A 95 -7.17 -12.99 -16.04
C ALA A 95 -6.47 -12.12 -14.99
N SER A 96 -5.37 -11.47 -15.38
CA SER A 96 -4.53 -10.64 -14.52
C SER A 96 -4.24 -9.30 -15.19
N PHE A 97 -4.19 -8.24 -14.40
CA PHE A 97 -4.02 -6.86 -14.84
C PHE A 97 -2.93 -6.17 -14.05
N GLU A 98 -2.17 -5.31 -14.72
CA GLU A 98 -1.24 -4.38 -14.11
C GLU A 98 -1.73 -2.95 -14.35
N LEU A 99 -2.08 -2.26 -13.26
CA LEU A 99 -2.72 -0.95 -13.30
C LEU A 99 -1.72 0.14 -12.91
N GLN A 100 -1.66 1.22 -13.70
CA GLN A 100 -0.73 2.33 -13.41
C GLN A 100 -1.21 3.13 -12.19
N PRO A 101 -0.30 3.57 -11.30
CA PRO A 101 -0.67 4.33 -10.11
C PRO A 101 -1.23 5.74 -10.42
N ASP A 102 -0.90 6.32 -11.58
CA ASP A 102 -1.27 7.69 -12.00
C ASP A 102 -2.55 7.75 -12.85
N GLY A 103 -2.88 6.68 -13.57
CA GLY A 103 -4.13 6.53 -14.32
C GLY A 103 -5.36 6.21 -13.46
N ASN A 104 -5.16 6.03 -12.16
CA ASN A 104 -6.15 5.56 -11.19
C ASN A 104 -6.44 6.65 -10.15
N SER A 105 -7.66 7.21 -10.11
CA SER A 105 -8.17 7.85 -8.89
C SER A 105 -8.54 6.72 -7.94
N PHE A 106 -7.54 6.27 -7.19
CA PHE A 106 -7.75 5.35 -6.08
C PHE A 106 -8.42 6.14 -4.96
N ASP A 107 -9.75 6.09 -4.88
CA ASP A 107 -10.47 6.59 -3.73
C ASP A 107 -10.34 5.56 -2.60
N MET A 108 -9.29 5.77 -1.79
CA MET A 108 -8.89 4.90 -0.68
C MET A 108 -10.01 4.71 0.36
N PHE A 109 -11.00 5.63 0.42
CA PHE A 109 -12.13 5.54 1.34
C PHE A 109 -13.34 4.83 0.75
N ASN A 110 -13.46 4.77 -0.57
CA ASN A 110 -14.63 4.19 -1.25
C ASN A 110 -14.33 2.88 -2.01
N GLY A 111 -13.09 2.37 -1.96
CA GLY A 111 -12.69 1.16 -2.67
C GLY A 111 -12.77 1.28 -4.20
N LEU A 112 -12.94 2.50 -4.71
CA LEU A 112 -13.17 2.77 -6.13
C LEU A 112 -11.88 3.26 -6.77
N ILE A 113 -11.46 2.57 -7.82
CA ILE A 113 -10.52 3.10 -8.81
C ILE A 113 -11.36 3.72 -9.92
N SER A 114 -11.36 5.04 -10.06
CA SER A 114 -11.96 5.74 -11.22
C SER A 114 -10.90 6.57 -11.91
N LYS A 115 -10.83 6.67 -13.24
CA LYS A 115 -9.82 7.52 -13.89
C LYS A 115 -10.21 8.99 -13.78
N LYS A 116 -9.27 9.87 -13.43
CA LYS A 116 -9.49 11.32 -13.48
C LYS A 116 -9.40 11.77 -14.95
N ARG A 117 -10.42 12.49 -15.42
CA ARG A 117 -10.41 13.17 -16.72
C ARG A 117 -9.30 14.20 -16.80
#